data_AF-H0HXM1-F1
#
_entry.id   AF-H0HXM1-F1
#
_cell.length_a   1.000
_cell.length_b   1.000
_cell.length_c   1.000
_cell.angle_alpha   90.00
_cell.angle_beta   90.00
_cell.angle_gamma   90.00
#
_symmetry.space_group_name_H-M   'P 1'
#
loop_
_entity.id
_entity.type
_entity.pdbx_description
1 polymer ?
#
loop_
_entity_poly.entity_id
_entity_poly.type
_entity_poly.pdbx_seq_one_letter_code
_entity_poly.pdbx_strand_id
1 'polypeptide(L)'
;MKTTGKILGALAGLLMAGSAYATDVKIGVMNDRSGIYSDIGGEGSVIAARMAVEDFGAADKGINVEIVSADHQNKPDVGSNIARQWYDTEGVDVIADVPTSSVALAVNDITREKNKIFLNSGAATSDLTGAKCSPNTVHWTYDTWQLAHGTGGAMVAAGGKTWFFLTADYAFGHALERDTAAVVKEAGGEVIGSVKTPFPGTDFSSFLLQAQSSGAQVIGLANAGGDTVNSMKQAAEFGITQGGQAIAGLLVFVNDVHALGLDIAQGLVLTETFYWDLNDQTREWSARFEKTAGKKPSMIQAGVYAAVLHYLKAVEAVGDKDPTKVMAKMKEMPTDDPLFGKGVVRADGRKTHDAYLFRVKKPDQSEGEWDLYETVATIPADKAFRPLADGGCELVK
;
A
#
# COMPACT_ATOMS: atom_id res chain seq x y z
N MET A 1 -80.03 23.07 29.91
CA MET A 1 -78.78 23.55 30.55
C MET A 1 -77.88 22.33 30.73
N LYS A 2 -76.84 22.19 29.90
CA LYS A 2 -75.41 22.40 30.26
C LYS A 2 -74.93 21.33 31.28
N THR A 3 -73.91 20.50 31.08
CA THR A 3 -72.80 20.50 30.12
C THR A 3 -72.08 19.14 30.19
N THR A 4 -71.50 18.76 29.06
CA THR A 4 -70.65 17.61 28.75
C THR A 4 -69.37 17.54 29.60
N GLY A 5 -68.88 16.32 29.88
CA GLY A 5 -67.51 16.08 30.38
C GLY A 5 -67.07 14.62 30.17
N LYS A 6 -66.38 14.36 29.05
CA LYS A 6 -65.63 13.13 28.76
C LYS A 6 -64.15 13.31 29.18
N ILE A 7 -63.38 12.21 29.10
CA ILE A 7 -61.90 12.01 29.09
C ILE A 7 -61.49 11.20 30.33
N LEU A 8 -61.29 9.87 30.30
CA LEU A 8 -60.42 9.01 29.48
C LEU A 8 -58.93 9.37 29.59
N GLY A 9 -58.30 9.05 30.73
CA GLY A 9 -56.84 9.11 30.92
C GLY A 9 -56.21 7.78 30.52
N ALA A 10 -55.67 7.73 29.30
CA ALA A 10 -55.00 6.58 28.71
C ALA A 10 -53.47 6.65 28.89
N LEU A 11 -52.90 5.49 29.22
CA LEU A 11 -51.55 4.97 28.93
C LEU A 11 -50.32 5.87 29.18
N ALA A 12 -49.60 5.48 30.23
CA ALA A 12 -48.15 5.65 30.31
C ALA A 12 -47.47 4.89 29.16
N GLY A 13 -46.95 5.63 28.18
CA GLY A 13 -45.99 5.15 27.20
C GLY A 13 -44.64 5.77 27.48
N LEU A 14 -43.75 5.04 28.15
CA LEU A 14 -42.33 5.37 28.18
C LEU A 14 -41.80 5.36 26.76
N LEU A 15 -41.59 6.54 26.18
CA LEU A 15 -40.63 6.74 25.10
C LEU A 15 -39.23 6.64 25.72
N MET A 16 -38.74 5.42 25.94
CA MET A 16 -37.31 5.17 25.92
C MET A 16 -36.87 5.33 24.46
N ALA A 17 -36.71 6.57 24.03
CA ALA A 17 -35.87 6.88 22.89
C ALA A 17 -34.46 6.47 23.33
N GLY A 18 -34.06 5.24 23.01
CA GLY A 18 -32.67 4.85 23.11
C GLY A 18 -31.89 5.81 22.23
N SER A 19 -31.12 6.69 22.83
CA SER A 19 -30.08 7.43 22.11
C SER A 19 -29.26 6.37 21.38
N ALA A 20 -29.30 6.36 20.05
CA ALA A 20 -28.35 5.58 19.28
C ALA A 20 -26.96 6.09 19.70
N TYR A 21 -26.24 5.30 20.50
CA TYR A 21 -24.91 5.67 20.95
C TYR A 21 -24.03 5.72 19.71
N ALA A 22 -23.43 6.88 19.45
CA ALA A 22 -22.50 7.02 18.35
C ALA A 22 -21.29 6.10 18.59
N THR A 23 -20.78 5.46 17.52
CA THR A 23 -19.57 4.66 17.60
C THR A 23 -18.37 5.56 17.36
N ASP A 24 -17.61 5.88 18.42
CA ASP A 24 -16.41 6.70 18.31
C ASP A 24 -15.23 5.85 17.82
N VAL A 25 -14.69 6.15 16.64
CA VAL A 25 -13.58 5.44 16.00
C VAL A 25 -12.37 6.36 15.90
N LYS A 26 -11.20 5.91 16.36
CA LYS A 26 -9.93 6.62 16.16
C LYS A 26 -9.01 5.86 15.21
N ILE A 27 -8.66 6.51 14.10
CA ILE A 27 -7.77 5.99 13.05
C ILE A 27 -6.41 6.68 13.17
N GLY A 28 -5.35 5.89 13.36
CA GLY A 28 -3.97 6.37 13.37
C GLY A 28 -3.28 6.11 12.03
N VAL A 29 -2.99 7.16 11.27
CA VAL A 29 -2.19 7.05 10.04
C VAL A 29 -0.71 7.16 10.41
N MET A 30 -0.01 6.03 10.45
CA MET A 30 1.42 5.97 10.79
C MET A 30 2.24 5.76 9.53
N ASN A 31 3.13 6.69 9.22
CA ASN A 31 3.98 6.58 8.04
C ASN A 31 5.29 7.36 8.19
N ASP A 32 6.07 7.39 7.12
CA ASP A 32 7.19 8.31 6.98
C ASP A 32 6.68 9.67 6.50
N ARG A 33 6.90 10.73 7.28
CA ARG A 33 6.43 12.09 6.94
C ARG A 33 7.54 13.08 6.65
N SER A 34 8.79 12.68 6.89
CA SER A 34 9.95 13.57 6.79
C SER A 34 11.08 13.00 5.95
N GLY A 35 11.06 11.70 5.66
CA GLY A 35 12.09 10.98 4.96
C GLY A 35 11.70 10.58 3.53
N ILE A 36 12.31 9.49 3.10
CA ILE A 36 12.40 9.05 1.71
C ILE A 36 11.09 8.49 1.12
N TYR A 37 10.11 8.18 1.97
CA TYR A 37 8.78 7.70 1.59
C TYR A 37 7.67 8.73 1.84
N SER A 38 8.03 9.94 2.26
CA SER A 38 7.05 11.01 2.52
C SER A 38 6.23 11.41 1.29
N ASP A 39 6.81 11.30 0.10
CA ASP A 39 6.12 11.68 -1.13
C ASP A 39 5.06 10.67 -1.57
N ILE A 40 5.34 9.38 -1.40
CA ILE A 40 4.48 8.26 -1.81
C ILE A 40 3.45 7.90 -0.73
N GLY A 41 3.70 8.25 0.54
CA GLY A 41 2.77 8.10 1.65
C GLY A 41 2.52 9.45 2.31
N GLY A 42 3.18 9.66 3.45
CA GLY A 42 3.24 10.94 4.18
C GLY A 42 1.89 11.59 4.45
N GLU A 43 1.82 12.92 4.28
CA GLU A 43 0.56 13.66 4.45
C GLU A 43 -0.52 13.23 3.43
N GLY A 44 -0.10 12.77 2.25
CA GLY A 44 -1.02 12.25 1.24
C GLY A 44 -1.88 11.10 1.78
N SER A 45 -1.31 10.17 2.55
CA SER A 45 -2.08 9.08 3.16
C SER A 45 -3.07 9.58 4.22
N VAL A 46 -2.74 10.66 4.93
CA VAL A 46 -3.67 11.30 5.90
C VAL A 46 -4.84 11.94 5.17
N ILE A 47 -4.57 12.64 4.06
CA ILE A 47 -5.60 13.21 3.18
C ILE A 47 -6.50 12.10 2.63
N ALA A 48 -5.91 11.02 2.14
CA ALA A 48 -6.65 9.88 1.61
C ALA A 48 -7.57 9.22 2.66
N ALA A 49 -7.09 9.05 3.90
CA ALA A 49 -7.91 8.56 5.00
C ALA A 49 -9.08 9.50 5.32
N ARG A 50 -8.86 10.83 5.30
CA ARG A 50 -9.93 11.83 5.50
C ARG A 50 -10.97 11.76 4.38
N MET A 51 -10.53 11.66 3.14
CA MET A 51 -11.44 11.51 1.99
C MET A 51 -12.30 10.25 2.11
N ALA A 52 -11.77 9.14 2.63
CA ALA A 52 -12.53 7.92 2.86
C ALA A 52 -13.62 8.09 3.92
N VAL A 53 -13.32 8.83 5.01
CA VAL A 53 -14.30 9.16 6.06
C VAL A 53 -15.41 10.06 5.50
N GLU A 54 -15.03 11.08 4.70
CA GLU A 54 -15.96 12.00 4.05
C GLU A 54 -16.89 11.26 3.09
N ASP A 55 -16.34 10.45 2.18
CA ASP A 55 -17.11 9.72 1.16
C ASP A 55 -17.99 8.64 1.77
N PHE A 56 -17.61 8.09 2.92
CA PHE A 56 -18.42 7.13 3.65
C PHE A 56 -19.64 7.76 4.33
N GLY A 57 -19.59 9.07 4.62
CA GLY A 57 -20.63 9.77 5.37
C GLY A 57 -20.73 9.30 6.82
N ALA A 58 -19.59 9.06 7.49
CA ALA A 58 -19.53 8.42 8.80
C ALA A 58 -20.45 9.06 9.86
N ALA A 59 -20.49 10.39 9.92
CA ALA A 59 -21.29 11.14 10.89
C ALA A 59 -22.80 10.90 10.72
N ASP A 60 -23.30 10.84 9.48
CA ASP A 60 -24.71 10.58 9.17
C ASP A 60 -25.14 9.16 9.56
N LYS A 61 -24.16 8.26 9.72
CA LYS A 61 -24.32 6.87 10.14
C LYS A 61 -24.09 6.67 11.65
N GLY A 62 -23.91 7.76 12.40
CA GLY A 62 -23.64 7.70 13.84
C GLY A 62 -22.25 7.15 14.17
N ILE A 63 -21.27 7.28 13.27
CA ILE A 63 -19.88 6.90 13.50
C ILE A 63 -19.05 8.18 13.55
N ASN A 64 -18.52 8.51 14.73
CA ASN A 64 -17.65 9.67 14.90
C ASN A 64 -16.20 9.24 14.65
N VAL A 65 -15.56 9.78 13.62
CA VAL A 65 -14.18 9.38 13.27
C VAL A 65 -13.19 10.49 13.61
N GLU A 66 -12.17 10.16 14.41
CA GLU A 66 -10.99 10.98 14.64
C GLU A 66 -9.80 10.40 13.86
N ILE A 67 -9.10 11.23 13.10
CA ILE A 67 -7.85 10.85 12.42
C ILE A 67 -6.67 11.54 13.11
N VAL A 68 -5.77 10.72 13.65
CA VAL A 68 -4.46 11.13 14.17
C VAL A 68 -3.37 10.63 13.23
N SER A 69 -2.18 11.23 13.28
CA SER A 69 -1.06 10.84 12.43
C SER A 69 0.26 11.00 13.15
N ALA A 70 1.24 10.15 12.81
CA ALA A 70 2.58 10.20 13.39
C ALA A 70 3.65 9.74 12.40
N ASP A 71 4.84 10.31 12.58
CA ASP A 71 6.02 9.98 11.78
C ASP A 71 6.86 8.90 12.48
N HIS A 72 6.96 7.72 11.88
CA HIS A 72 7.79 6.64 12.40
C HIS A 72 9.27 6.79 11.99
N GLN A 73 9.64 7.78 11.17
CA GLN A 73 11.02 8.11 10.78
C GLN A 73 11.80 6.95 10.16
N ASN A 74 11.11 6.07 9.42
CA ASN A 74 11.63 4.78 8.93
C ASN A 74 12.29 3.87 9.99
N LYS A 75 11.93 4.00 11.28
CA LYS A 75 12.57 3.32 12.42
C LYS A 75 11.62 2.40 13.17
N PRO A 76 11.90 1.07 13.24
CA PRO A 76 11.00 0.11 13.88
C PRO A 76 10.74 0.37 15.37
N ASP A 77 11.74 0.85 16.10
CA ASP A 77 11.62 1.20 17.52
C ASP A 77 10.70 2.42 17.73
N VAL A 78 10.82 3.44 16.89
CA VAL A 78 9.93 4.62 16.91
C VAL A 78 8.50 4.21 16.57
N GLY A 79 8.28 3.47 15.49
CA GLY A 79 6.95 2.98 15.12
C GLY A 79 6.33 2.07 16.18
N SER A 80 7.14 1.22 16.83
CA SER A 80 6.69 0.38 17.94
C SER A 80 6.21 1.20 19.14
N ASN A 81 6.96 2.24 19.51
CA ASN A 81 6.60 3.12 20.61
C ASN A 81 5.31 3.89 20.32
N ILE A 82 5.16 4.42 19.11
CA ILE A 82 3.93 5.08 18.69
C ILE A 82 2.75 4.10 18.75
N ALA A 83 2.89 2.88 18.19
CA ALA A 83 1.81 1.89 18.20
C ALA A 83 1.36 1.53 19.62
N ARG A 84 2.31 1.33 20.56
CA ARG A 84 1.99 1.07 21.97
C ARG A 84 1.28 2.27 22.61
N GLN A 85 1.80 3.49 22.44
CA GLN A 85 1.17 4.70 22.96
C GLN A 85 -0.26 4.88 22.43
N TRP A 86 -0.44 4.71 21.12
CA TRP A 86 -1.73 4.81 20.45
C TRP A 86 -2.75 3.80 20.93
N TYR A 87 -2.38 2.53 21.04
CA TYR A 87 -3.29 1.49 21.47
C TYR A 87 -3.55 1.48 22.98
N ASP A 88 -2.52 1.71 23.81
CA ASP A 88 -2.63 1.59 25.26
C ASP A 88 -3.16 2.88 25.92
N THR A 89 -2.82 4.05 25.38
CA THR A 89 -3.08 5.34 26.05
C THR A 89 -4.03 6.24 25.27
N GLU A 90 -3.88 6.34 23.95
CA GLU A 90 -4.64 7.34 23.16
C GLU A 90 -5.94 6.81 22.53
N GLY A 91 -6.20 5.51 22.70
CA GLY A 91 -7.44 4.87 22.27
C GLY A 91 -7.58 4.72 20.76
N VAL A 92 -6.47 4.62 20.02
CA VAL A 92 -6.52 4.28 18.58
C VAL A 92 -7.13 2.89 18.41
N ASP A 93 -8.07 2.77 17.47
CA ASP A 93 -8.77 1.53 17.17
C ASP A 93 -8.09 0.78 16.02
N VAL A 94 -7.57 1.54 15.05
CA VAL A 94 -6.94 1.00 13.84
C VAL A 94 -5.73 1.84 13.43
N ILE A 95 -4.65 1.17 13.02
CA ILE A 95 -3.49 1.82 12.37
C ILE A 95 -3.59 1.60 10.85
N ALA A 96 -3.25 2.60 10.06
CA ALA A 96 -3.22 2.53 8.60
C ALA A 96 -1.88 3.02 8.00
N ASP A 97 -1.59 2.58 6.77
CA ASP A 97 -0.42 2.93 5.92
C ASP A 97 0.86 2.10 6.17
N VAL A 98 1.76 2.59 7.03
CA VAL A 98 3.09 2.05 7.39
C VAL A 98 3.93 1.57 6.19
N PRO A 99 4.59 2.48 5.43
CA PRO A 99 5.32 2.17 4.20
C PRO A 99 6.61 1.36 4.40
N THR A 100 7.25 1.44 5.57
CA THR A 100 8.52 0.74 5.80
C THR A 100 8.26 -0.67 6.31
N SER A 101 8.63 -1.70 5.53
CA SER A 101 8.33 -3.10 5.87
C SER A 101 8.89 -3.56 7.24
N SER A 102 10.05 -3.06 7.67
CA SER A 102 10.57 -3.36 9.01
C SER A 102 9.72 -2.75 10.13
N VAL A 103 9.18 -1.55 9.91
CA VAL A 103 8.24 -0.90 10.84
C VAL A 103 6.90 -1.64 10.84
N ALA A 104 6.37 -1.97 9.65
CA ALA A 104 5.10 -2.67 9.51
C ALA A 104 5.12 -4.05 10.20
N LEU A 105 6.23 -4.80 10.12
CA LEU A 105 6.39 -6.06 10.85
C LEU A 105 6.37 -5.85 12.37
N ALA A 106 7.03 -4.81 12.88
CA ALA A 106 7.00 -4.47 14.31
C ALA A 106 5.59 -4.04 14.78
N VAL A 107 4.91 -3.20 14.00
CA VAL A 107 3.53 -2.76 14.25
C VAL A 107 2.56 -3.94 14.19
N ASN A 108 2.75 -4.88 13.26
CA ASN A 108 1.95 -6.09 13.13
C ASN A 108 2.01 -6.98 14.39
N ASP A 109 3.20 -7.15 14.98
CA ASP A 109 3.37 -7.92 16.21
C ASP A 109 2.66 -7.24 17.40
N ILE A 110 2.79 -5.92 17.53
CA ILE A 110 2.10 -5.15 18.59
C ILE A 110 0.59 -5.18 18.38
N THR A 111 0.12 -5.02 17.14
CA THR A 111 -1.31 -5.06 16.79
C THR A 111 -1.91 -6.41 17.19
N ARG A 112 -1.19 -7.51 16.94
CA ARG A 112 -1.58 -8.86 17.40
C ARG A 112 -1.64 -8.95 18.92
N GLU A 113 -0.60 -8.49 19.62
CA GLU A 113 -0.50 -8.49 21.09
C GLU A 113 -1.68 -7.72 21.73
N LYS A 114 -2.05 -6.58 21.15
CA LYS A 114 -3.08 -5.67 21.67
C LYS A 114 -4.49 -5.98 21.18
N ASN A 115 -4.66 -7.00 20.32
CA ASN A 115 -5.92 -7.31 19.64
C ASN A 115 -6.55 -6.07 19.00
N LYS A 116 -5.78 -5.34 18.19
CA LYS A 116 -6.25 -4.16 17.44
C LYS A 116 -6.28 -4.46 15.94
N ILE A 117 -6.56 -3.47 15.08
CA ILE A 117 -6.53 -3.68 13.62
C ILE A 117 -5.38 -2.90 12.98
N PHE A 118 -4.72 -3.52 12.01
CA PHE A 118 -3.71 -2.88 11.16
C PHE A 118 -4.08 -3.03 9.68
N LEU A 119 -4.23 -1.89 9.00
CA LEU A 119 -4.52 -1.77 7.58
C LEU A 119 -3.25 -1.31 6.85
N ASN A 120 -2.39 -2.27 6.51
CA ASN A 120 -1.18 -2.00 5.76
C ASN A 120 -1.53 -1.63 4.31
N SER A 121 -1.07 -0.47 3.85
CA SER A 121 -1.14 -0.08 2.43
C SER A 121 0.26 0.10 1.84
N GLY A 122 1.23 0.54 2.65
CA GLY A 122 2.51 1.01 2.15
C GLY A 122 3.62 -0.04 2.17
N ALA A 123 3.69 -0.91 3.18
CA ALA A 123 4.79 -1.86 3.30
C ALA A 123 4.62 -3.05 2.37
N ALA A 124 5.62 -3.32 1.52
CA ALA A 124 5.47 -4.33 0.48
C ALA A 124 5.86 -5.76 0.87
N THR A 125 6.52 -6.04 2.02
CA THR A 125 7.01 -7.40 2.28
C THR A 125 5.89 -8.45 2.20
N SER A 126 6.09 -9.48 1.36
CA SER A 126 5.14 -10.59 1.23
C SER A 126 5.07 -11.45 2.50
N ASP A 127 5.95 -11.24 3.48
CA ASP A 127 5.93 -11.92 4.76
C ASP A 127 4.71 -11.52 5.61
N LEU A 128 4.19 -10.30 5.45
CA LEU A 128 3.02 -9.79 6.19
C LEU A 128 1.72 -10.58 5.95
N THR A 129 1.61 -11.26 4.80
CA THR A 129 0.53 -12.20 4.49
C THR A 129 1.09 -13.59 4.21
N GLY A 130 2.25 -13.89 4.79
CA GLY A 130 2.94 -15.17 4.70
C GLY A 130 3.35 -15.64 6.09
N ALA A 131 4.65 -15.87 6.31
CA ALA A 131 5.19 -16.34 7.58
C ALA A 131 4.90 -15.41 8.78
N LYS A 132 4.50 -14.16 8.55
CA LYS A 132 4.12 -13.17 9.59
C LYS A 132 2.65 -12.75 9.50
N CYS A 133 1.81 -13.52 8.80
CA CYS A 133 0.38 -13.25 8.71
C CYS A 133 -0.27 -13.17 10.09
N SER A 134 -1.21 -12.24 10.25
CA SER A 134 -1.86 -11.95 11.52
C SER A 134 -3.38 -12.05 11.39
N PRO A 135 -4.11 -12.51 12.43
CA PRO A 135 -5.57 -12.58 12.37
C PRO A 135 -6.20 -11.21 12.13
N ASN A 136 -5.52 -10.13 12.53
CA ASN A 136 -6.02 -8.76 12.58
C ASN A 136 -5.25 -7.74 11.73
N THR A 137 -4.48 -8.22 10.74
CA THR A 137 -3.82 -7.36 9.75
C THR A 137 -4.41 -7.61 8.37
N VAL A 138 -4.70 -6.52 7.66
CA VAL A 138 -5.03 -6.55 6.24
C VAL A 138 -3.91 -5.88 5.46
N HIS A 139 -3.38 -6.57 4.48
CA HIS A 139 -2.42 -6.03 3.52
C HIS A 139 -3.15 -5.70 2.22
N TRP A 140 -3.33 -4.40 1.99
CA TRP A 140 -4.31 -3.92 1.04
C TRP A 140 -3.81 -3.85 -0.41
N THR A 141 -2.63 -3.28 -0.64
CA THR A 141 -2.35 -2.63 -1.92
C THR A 141 -1.55 -3.50 -2.87
N TYR A 142 -0.37 -3.95 -2.47
CA TYR A 142 0.57 -4.72 -3.32
C TYR A 142 1.53 -5.51 -2.43
N ASP A 143 2.40 -6.38 -2.97
CA ASP A 143 3.53 -6.94 -2.21
C ASP A 143 4.70 -7.34 -3.10
N THR A 144 5.81 -7.74 -2.49
CA THR A 144 7.02 -8.18 -3.18
C THR A 144 6.82 -9.41 -4.06
N TRP A 145 5.83 -10.27 -3.77
CA TRP A 145 5.53 -11.42 -4.62
C TRP A 145 4.86 -10.95 -5.91
N GLN A 146 3.88 -10.06 -5.82
CA GLN A 146 3.20 -9.43 -6.97
C GLN A 146 4.22 -8.68 -7.84
N LEU A 147 5.09 -7.88 -7.22
CA LEU A 147 6.12 -7.11 -7.93
C LEU A 147 7.11 -8.03 -8.66
N ALA A 148 7.52 -9.12 -8.02
CA ALA A 148 8.40 -10.12 -8.62
C ALA A 148 7.76 -10.81 -9.83
N HIS A 149 6.49 -11.22 -9.74
CA HIS A 149 5.78 -11.92 -10.81
C HIS A 149 5.33 -10.99 -11.93
N GLY A 150 5.06 -9.72 -11.63
CA GLY A 150 4.77 -8.68 -12.62
C GLY A 150 6.05 -8.20 -13.31
N THR A 151 6.81 -7.33 -12.65
CA THR A 151 7.99 -6.67 -13.24
C THR A 151 9.12 -7.67 -13.48
N GLY A 152 9.47 -8.49 -12.48
CA GLY A 152 10.54 -9.48 -12.61
C GLY A 152 10.26 -10.50 -13.72
N GLY A 153 9.04 -11.06 -13.72
CA GLY A 153 8.57 -11.97 -14.76
C GLY A 153 8.60 -11.36 -16.16
N ALA A 154 8.13 -10.13 -16.32
CA ALA A 154 8.16 -9.42 -17.60
C ALA A 154 9.58 -9.21 -18.13
N MET A 155 10.52 -8.83 -17.25
CA MET A 155 11.92 -8.61 -17.63
C MET A 155 12.62 -9.91 -18.09
N VAL A 156 12.33 -11.05 -17.43
CA VAL A 156 12.88 -12.34 -17.84
C VAL A 156 12.25 -12.85 -19.15
N ALA A 157 10.96 -12.59 -19.34
CA ALA A 157 10.26 -12.90 -20.59
C ALA A 157 10.78 -12.06 -21.77
N ALA A 158 11.22 -10.83 -21.51
CA ALA A 158 11.88 -9.95 -22.48
C ALA A 158 13.34 -10.34 -22.78
N GLY A 159 13.86 -11.42 -22.19
CA GLY A 159 15.20 -11.95 -22.45
C GLY A 159 16.27 -11.58 -21.43
N GLY A 160 15.91 -10.86 -20.35
CA GLY A 160 16.82 -10.59 -19.22
C GLY A 160 17.06 -11.83 -18.38
N LYS A 161 18.09 -12.62 -18.71
CA LYS A 161 18.40 -13.90 -18.08
C LYS A 161 19.40 -13.81 -16.94
N THR A 162 20.38 -12.91 -16.99
CA THR A 162 21.35 -12.72 -15.89
C THR A 162 21.05 -11.45 -15.10
N TRP A 163 20.98 -11.58 -13.77
CA TRP A 163 20.57 -10.52 -12.86
C TRP A 163 21.63 -10.19 -11.82
N PHE A 164 21.80 -8.90 -11.53
CA PHE A 164 22.53 -8.41 -10.37
C PHE A 164 21.64 -7.49 -9.55
N PHE A 165 21.56 -7.66 -8.23
CA PHE A 165 20.68 -6.84 -7.38
C PHE A 165 21.43 -5.75 -6.63
N LEU A 166 20.83 -4.55 -6.57
CA LEU A 166 21.09 -3.56 -5.54
C LEU A 166 19.95 -3.65 -4.52
N THR A 167 20.27 -4.02 -3.29
CA THR A 167 19.26 -4.38 -2.29
C THR A 167 19.32 -3.47 -1.09
N ALA A 168 18.24 -2.75 -0.81
CA ALA A 168 18.13 -1.96 0.43
C ALA A 168 18.25 -2.89 1.65
N ASP A 169 19.16 -2.58 2.58
CA ASP A 169 19.52 -3.49 3.67
C ASP A 169 18.53 -3.46 4.84
N TYR A 170 17.28 -3.81 4.54
CA TYR A 170 16.22 -4.02 5.51
C TYR A 170 15.15 -4.99 4.97
N ALA A 171 14.13 -5.28 5.78
CA ALA A 171 13.13 -6.32 5.51
C ALA A 171 12.51 -6.28 4.09
N PHE A 172 12.23 -5.10 3.55
CA PHE A 172 11.66 -4.97 2.20
C PHE A 172 12.64 -5.40 1.11
N GLY A 173 13.85 -4.84 1.10
CA GLY A 173 14.83 -5.13 0.04
C GLY A 173 15.17 -6.62 0.03
N HIS A 174 15.35 -7.23 1.21
CA HIS A 174 15.61 -8.67 1.31
C HIS A 174 14.44 -9.51 0.78
N ALA A 175 13.18 -9.12 1.08
CA ALA A 175 12.01 -9.82 0.58
C ALA A 175 11.85 -9.65 -0.95
N LEU A 176 12.09 -8.46 -1.48
CA LEU A 176 11.97 -8.18 -2.92
C LEU A 176 13.07 -8.87 -3.73
N GLU A 177 14.31 -8.86 -3.26
CA GLU A 177 15.40 -9.64 -3.88
C GLU A 177 15.06 -11.12 -3.87
N ARG A 178 14.64 -11.68 -2.72
CA ARG A 178 14.27 -13.09 -2.57
C ARG A 178 13.16 -13.49 -3.55
N ASP A 179 12.06 -12.74 -3.55
CA ASP A 179 10.87 -13.06 -4.32
C ASP A 179 11.16 -12.90 -5.84
N THR A 180 11.92 -11.87 -6.24
CA THR A 180 12.31 -11.66 -7.65
C THR A 180 13.34 -12.70 -8.10
N ALA A 181 14.33 -13.02 -7.28
CA ALA A 181 15.31 -14.06 -7.59
C ALA A 181 14.66 -15.44 -7.79
N ALA A 182 13.59 -15.74 -7.04
CA ALA A 182 12.82 -16.97 -7.24
C ALA A 182 12.18 -17.00 -8.64
N VAL A 183 11.51 -15.92 -9.05
CA VAL A 183 10.90 -15.79 -10.38
C VAL A 183 11.95 -15.88 -11.50
N VAL A 184 13.10 -15.21 -11.33
CA VAL A 184 14.21 -15.29 -12.30
C VAL A 184 14.67 -16.74 -12.49
N LYS A 185 14.89 -17.47 -11.40
CA LYS A 185 15.35 -18.87 -11.45
C LYS A 185 14.29 -19.80 -12.02
N GLU A 186 13.03 -19.64 -11.63
CA GLU A 186 11.91 -20.44 -12.15
C GLU A 186 11.77 -20.27 -13.67
N ALA A 187 11.98 -19.05 -14.18
CA ALA A 187 11.95 -18.73 -15.60
C ALA A 187 13.28 -19.01 -16.35
N GLY A 188 14.18 -19.79 -15.74
CA GLY A 188 15.43 -20.26 -16.33
C GLY A 188 16.55 -19.21 -16.45
N GLY A 189 16.44 -18.12 -15.69
CA GLY A 189 17.51 -17.13 -15.52
C GLY A 189 18.44 -17.46 -14.35
N GLU A 190 19.43 -16.61 -14.15
CA GLU A 190 20.45 -16.73 -13.11
C GLU A 190 20.65 -15.39 -12.39
N VAL A 191 20.86 -15.45 -11.08
CA VAL A 191 21.28 -14.30 -10.27
C VAL A 191 22.79 -14.42 -10.06
N ILE A 192 23.56 -13.55 -10.71
CA ILE A 192 25.03 -13.64 -10.76
C ILE A 192 25.72 -12.78 -9.69
N GLY A 193 24.94 -12.01 -8.92
CA GLY A 193 25.44 -11.28 -7.75
C GLY A 193 24.39 -10.38 -7.13
N SER A 194 24.73 -9.83 -5.96
CA SER A 194 23.98 -8.75 -5.33
C SER A 194 24.89 -7.93 -4.43
N VAL A 195 24.46 -6.70 -4.14
CA VAL A 195 25.11 -5.82 -3.18
C VAL A 195 24.06 -5.13 -2.32
N LYS A 196 24.33 -5.06 -1.01
CA LYS A 196 23.45 -4.38 -0.05
C LYS A 196 23.76 -2.89 -0.01
N THR A 197 22.73 -2.06 0.01
CA THR A 197 22.81 -0.61 0.15
C THR A 197 22.27 -0.18 1.52
N PRO A 198 22.88 0.79 2.21
CA PRO A 198 22.30 1.36 3.43
C PRO A 198 20.88 1.90 3.17
N PHE A 199 20.02 1.84 4.19
CA PHE A 199 18.67 2.40 4.11
C PHE A 199 18.39 3.32 5.31
N PRO A 200 17.93 4.57 5.07
CA PRO A 200 17.88 5.26 3.77
C PRO A 200 19.28 5.56 3.18
N GLY A 201 19.39 5.65 1.85
CA GLY A 201 20.63 5.95 1.14
C GLY A 201 20.53 7.19 0.23
N THR A 202 21.68 7.80 -0.10
CA THR A 202 21.73 8.96 -1.03
C THR A 202 22.79 8.82 -2.13
N ASP A 203 23.84 8.03 -1.89
CA ASP A 203 24.88 7.73 -2.89
C ASP A 203 24.89 6.23 -3.20
N PHE A 204 24.59 5.91 -4.45
CA PHE A 204 24.54 4.55 -5.00
C PHE A 204 25.70 4.26 -5.96
N SER A 205 26.61 5.20 -6.16
CA SER A 205 27.61 5.17 -7.23
C SER A 205 28.48 3.92 -7.20
N SER A 206 29.05 3.59 -6.04
CA SER A 206 29.92 2.42 -5.90
C SER A 206 29.18 1.08 -6.06
N PHE A 207 27.89 1.04 -5.72
CA PHE A 207 27.04 -0.14 -5.87
C PHE A 207 26.64 -0.35 -7.33
N LEU A 208 26.31 0.75 -8.02
CA LEU A 208 26.00 0.76 -9.45
C LEU A 208 27.21 0.35 -10.30
N LEU A 209 28.41 0.82 -9.96
CA LEU A 209 29.63 0.40 -10.66
C LEU A 209 29.96 -1.09 -10.46
N GLN A 210 29.66 -1.66 -9.28
CA GLN A 210 29.77 -3.11 -9.06
C GLN A 210 28.77 -3.89 -9.93
N ALA A 211 27.52 -3.45 -9.97
CA ALA A 211 26.49 -4.05 -10.80
C ALA A 211 26.81 -3.92 -12.30
N GLN A 212 27.37 -2.78 -12.72
CA GLN A 212 27.83 -2.57 -14.09
C GLN A 212 28.96 -3.54 -14.45
N SER A 213 29.96 -3.64 -13.58
CA SER A 213 31.13 -4.52 -13.75
C SER A 213 30.78 -6.01 -13.73
N SER A 214 29.63 -6.39 -13.16
CA SER A 214 29.15 -7.78 -13.15
C SER A 214 28.82 -8.31 -14.55
N GLY A 215 28.50 -7.43 -15.50
CA GLY A 215 28.04 -7.82 -16.84
C GLY A 215 26.63 -8.46 -16.85
N ALA A 216 25.85 -8.36 -15.77
CA ALA A 216 24.46 -8.82 -15.75
C ALA A 216 23.63 -8.11 -16.81
N GLN A 217 22.74 -8.83 -17.48
CA GLN A 217 21.81 -8.24 -18.45
C GLN A 217 20.83 -7.29 -17.78
N VAL A 218 20.44 -7.57 -16.53
CA VAL A 218 19.50 -6.77 -15.75
C VAL A 218 20.11 -6.41 -14.40
N ILE A 219 20.03 -5.13 -14.05
CA ILE A 219 20.27 -4.63 -12.70
C ILE A 219 18.91 -4.46 -12.01
N GLY A 220 18.63 -5.32 -11.02
CA GLY A 220 17.40 -5.26 -10.22
C GLY A 220 17.55 -4.29 -9.06
N LEU A 221 16.76 -3.22 -9.05
CA LEU A 221 16.71 -2.29 -7.93
C LEU A 221 15.70 -2.79 -6.89
N ALA A 222 16.19 -3.56 -5.92
CA ALA A 222 15.42 -3.99 -4.74
C ALA A 222 15.44 -2.90 -3.65
N ASN A 223 15.05 -1.70 -4.05
CA ASN A 223 14.87 -0.51 -3.22
C ASN A 223 13.58 0.22 -3.67
N ALA A 224 13.24 1.37 -3.06
CA ALA A 224 11.99 2.07 -3.35
C ALA A 224 12.12 3.58 -3.08
N GLY A 225 11.16 4.37 -3.57
CA GLY A 225 11.05 5.79 -3.26
C GLY A 225 12.31 6.56 -3.67
N GLY A 226 12.75 7.50 -2.83
CA GLY A 226 13.94 8.29 -3.14
C GLY A 226 15.24 7.48 -3.34
N ASP A 227 15.38 6.27 -2.78
CA ASP A 227 16.55 5.41 -3.07
C ASP A 227 16.54 4.99 -4.54
N THR A 228 15.36 4.63 -5.08
CA THR A 228 15.18 4.30 -6.49
C THR A 228 15.40 5.52 -7.37
N VAL A 229 14.87 6.68 -6.98
CA VAL A 229 15.09 7.94 -7.72
C VAL A 229 16.58 8.26 -7.82
N ASN A 230 17.31 8.20 -6.71
CA ASN A 230 18.75 8.46 -6.68
C ASN A 230 19.56 7.42 -7.47
N SER A 231 19.19 6.13 -7.33
CA SER A 231 19.81 5.03 -8.09
C SER A 231 19.64 5.23 -9.59
N MET A 232 18.45 5.59 -10.05
CA MET A 232 18.16 5.81 -11.47
C MET A 232 18.88 7.04 -12.03
N LYS A 233 18.94 8.15 -11.29
CA LYS A 233 19.69 9.35 -11.70
C LYS A 233 21.17 9.04 -11.87
N GLN A 234 21.79 8.40 -10.88
CA GLN A 234 23.20 8.04 -10.93
C GLN A 234 23.50 6.97 -11.99
N ALA A 235 22.59 6.02 -12.21
CA ALA A 235 22.74 5.04 -13.28
C ALA A 235 22.72 5.69 -14.67
N ALA A 236 21.91 6.75 -14.86
CA ALA A 236 21.91 7.56 -16.07
C ALA A 236 23.23 8.34 -16.23
N GLU A 237 23.78 8.91 -15.16
CA GLU A 237 25.09 9.58 -15.17
C GLU A 237 26.24 8.64 -15.57
N PHE A 238 26.20 7.37 -15.14
CA PHE A 238 27.19 6.35 -15.54
C PHE A 238 26.94 5.71 -16.90
N GLY A 239 25.85 6.08 -17.58
CA GLY A 239 25.54 5.53 -18.90
C GLY A 239 25.22 4.03 -18.88
N ILE A 240 24.70 3.48 -17.77
CA ILE A 240 24.51 2.03 -17.60
C ILE A 240 23.59 1.45 -18.68
N THR A 241 22.47 2.12 -18.96
CA THR A 241 21.52 1.67 -19.97
C THR A 241 22.06 1.84 -21.38
N GLN A 242 22.82 2.91 -21.64
CA GLN A 242 23.53 3.14 -22.90
C GLN A 242 24.64 2.10 -23.12
N GLY A 243 25.20 1.55 -22.04
CA GLY A 243 26.16 0.45 -22.06
C GLY A 243 25.54 -0.94 -22.33
N GLY A 244 24.22 -1.03 -22.42
CA GLY A 244 23.50 -2.26 -22.82
C GLY A 244 22.91 -3.09 -21.68
N GLN A 245 23.03 -2.66 -20.42
CA GLN A 245 22.35 -3.31 -19.30
C GLN A 245 20.98 -2.68 -19.06
N ALA A 246 19.96 -3.50 -18.85
CA ALA A 246 18.64 -3.00 -18.47
C ALA A 246 18.57 -2.74 -16.95
N ILE A 247 17.75 -1.79 -16.53
CA ILE A 247 17.45 -1.56 -15.12
C ILE A 247 16.00 -1.95 -14.88
N ALA A 248 15.78 -2.81 -13.88
CA ALA A 248 14.45 -3.15 -13.40
C ALA A 248 14.14 -2.37 -12.12
N GLY A 249 13.25 -1.38 -12.21
CA GLY A 249 12.66 -0.72 -11.06
C GLY A 249 11.61 -1.64 -10.45
N LEU A 250 12.02 -2.46 -9.47
CA LEU A 250 11.16 -3.52 -8.93
C LEU A 250 10.02 -2.97 -8.06
N LEU A 251 10.17 -1.76 -7.53
CA LEU A 251 9.09 -0.96 -6.97
C LEU A 251 9.30 0.50 -7.35
N VAL A 252 8.37 1.04 -8.13
CA VAL A 252 8.38 2.42 -8.61
C VAL A 252 6.95 2.95 -8.49
N PHE A 253 6.82 4.18 -8.05
CA PHE A 253 5.54 4.88 -7.96
C PHE A 253 5.46 6.02 -8.99
N VAL A 254 4.24 6.47 -9.29
CA VAL A 254 4.00 7.66 -10.14
C VAL A 254 4.78 8.89 -9.68
N ASN A 255 4.95 9.07 -8.36
CA ASN A 255 5.71 10.17 -7.79
C ASN A 255 7.21 10.04 -8.05
N ASP A 256 7.76 8.82 -8.08
CA ASP A 256 9.17 8.59 -8.41
C ASP A 256 9.44 8.92 -9.89
N VAL A 257 8.52 8.51 -10.77
CA VAL A 257 8.63 8.80 -12.21
C VAL A 257 8.50 10.29 -12.49
N HIS A 258 7.62 10.98 -11.78
CA HIS A 258 7.54 12.44 -11.81
C HIS A 258 8.87 13.08 -11.38
N ALA A 259 9.46 12.62 -10.28
CA ALA A 259 10.75 13.13 -9.77
C ALA A 259 11.97 12.81 -10.66
N LEU A 260 11.89 11.73 -11.45
CA LEU A 260 12.89 11.35 -12.44
C LEU A 260 12.75 12.11 -13.75
N GLY A 261 11.51 12.42 -14.15
CA GLY A 261 11.18 12.90 -15.48
C GLY A 261 11.25 11.79 -16.54
N LEU A 262 10.53 11.99 -17.64
CA LEU A 262 10.43 10.99 -18.72
C LEU A 262 11.76 10.79 -19.45
N ASP A 263 12.67 11.76 -19.46
CA ASP A 263 13.97 11.61 -20.10
C ASP A 263 14.78 10.45 -19.51
N ILE A 264 14.72 10.28 -18.18
CA ILE A 264 15.41 9.20 -17.46
C ILE A 264 14.53 7.95 -17.37
N ALA A 265 13.24 8.11 -17.11
CA ALA A 265 12.36 7.00 -16.76
C ALA A 265 11.72 6.29 -17.96
N GLN A 266 11.74 6.88 -19.17
CA GLN A 266 11.08 6.32 -20.36
C GLN A 266 11.42 4.85 -20.61
N GLY A 267 10.40 4.07 -20.94
CA GLY A 267 10.53 2.64 -21.25
C GLY A 267 10.66 1.74 -20.03
N LEU A 268 10.81 2.28 -18.81
CA LEU A 268 10.81 1.49 -17.59
C LEU A 268 9.49 0.73 -17.46
N VAL A 269 9.58 -0.57 -17.22
CA VAL A 269 8.42 -1.43 -16.96
C VAL A 269 8.27 -1.58 -15.46
N LEU A 270 7.05 -1.40 -14.96
CA LEU A 270 6.73 -1.43 -13.53
C LEU A 270 5.35 -2.03 -13.27
N THR A 271 5.14 -2.54 -12.06
CA THR A 271 3.89 -3.14 -11.62
C THR A 271 3.26 -2.26 -10.55
N GLU A 272 2.05 -1.78 -10.78
CA GLU A 272 1.25 -1.05 -9.81
C GLU A 272 -0.19 -1.57 -9.79
N THR A 273 -0.93 -1.27 -8.74
CA THR A 273 -2.35 -1.68 -8.60
C THR A 273 -3.32 -0.52 -8.73
N PHE A 274 -2.81 0.67 -8.97
CA PHE A 274 -3.58 1.89 -9.16
C PHE A 274 -2.78 2.87 -10.00
N TYR A 275 -3.44 3.60 -10.88
CA TYR A 275 -2.90 4.78 -11.55
C TYR A 275 -4.04 5.79 -11.70
N TRP A 276 -3.74 7.07 -11.53
CA TRP A 276 -4.77 8.11 -11.45
C TRP A 276 -5.66 8.16 -12.70
N ASP A 277 -5.10 7.83 -13.87
CA ASP A 277 -5.79 7.87 -15.16
C ASP A 277 -6.32 6.50 -15.66
N LEU A 278 -6.41 5.50 -14.79
CA LEU A 278 -6.91 4.17 -15.16
C LEU A 278 -8.33 4.19 -15.75
N ASN A 279 -9.23 4.97 -15.15
CA ASN A 279 -10.62 5.09 -15.56
C ASN A 279 -11.26 6.39 -15.00
N ASP A 280 -12.54 6.62 -15.29
CA ASP A 280 -13.24 7.83 -14.86
C ASP A 280 -13.31 7.99 -13.34
N GLN A 281 -13.48 6.88 -12.59
CA GLN A 281 -13.56 6.92 -11.13
C GLN A 281 -12.20 7.25 -10.51
N THR A 282 -11.12 6.68 -11.02
CA THR A 282 -9.76 6.99 -10.56
C THR A 282 -9.40 8.44 -10.88
N ARG A 283 -9.81 8.96 -12.06
CA ARG A 283 -9.62 10.37 -12.44
C ARG A 283 -10.36 11.32 -11.50
N GLU A 284 -11.63 11.05 -11.22
CA GLU A 284 -12.48 11.88 -10.37
C GLU A 284 -11.92 11.96 -8.95
N TRP A 285 -11.61 10.82 -8.34
CA TRP A 285 -11.04 10.76 -7.01
C TRP A 285 -9.66 11.44 -6.95
N SER A 286 -8.81 11.19 -7.94
CA SER A 286 -7.46 11.76 -7.99
C SER A 286 -7.47 13.28 -8.17
N ALA A 287 -8.45 13.84 -8.89
CA ALA A 287 -8.61 15.29 -9.02
C ALA A 287 -8.97 15.96 -7.68
N ARG A 288 -9.84 15.32 -6.88
CA ARG A 288 -10.15 15.79 -5.52
C ARG A 288 -8.92 15.71 -4.61
N PHE A 289 -8.19 14.60 -4.69
CA PHE A 289 -6.96 14.39 -3.93
C PHE A 289 -5.92 15.48 -4.26
N GLU A 290 -5.64 15.68 -5.55
CA GLU A 290 -4.65 16.65 -6.04
C GLU A 290 -4.97 18.09 -5.60
N LYS A 291 -6.25 18.47 -5.54
CA LYS A 291 -6.66 19.81 -5.06
C LYS A 291 -6.17 20.09 -3.64
N THR A 292 -6.06 19.06 -2.79
CA THR A 292 -5.59 19.18 -1.41
C THR A 292 -4.10 18.88 -1.28
N ALA A 293 -3.62 17.84 -1.97
CA ALA A 293 -2.26 17.33 -1.83
C ALA A 293 -1.24 18.02 -2.74
N GLY A 294 -1.67 18.71 -3.80
CA GLY A 294 -0.82 19.39 -4.78
C GLY A 294 -0.10 18.48 -5.77
N LYS A 295 -0.41 17.18 -5.79
CA LYS A 295 0.19 16.16 -6.66
C LYS A 295 -0.78 15.00 -6.89
N LYS A 296 -0.54 14.18 -7.92
CA LYS A 296 -1.33 12.96 -8.13
C LYS A 296 -1.03 11.91 -7.06
N PRO A 297 -2.04 11.11 -6.69
CA PRO A 297 -1.92 10.10 -5.66
C PRO A 297 -1.09 8.89 -6.13
N SER A 298 -0.31 8.32 -5.19
CA SER A 298 0.32 7.01 -5.36
C SER A 298 -0.68 5.86 -5.14
N MET A 299 -0.33 4.63 -5.51
CA MET A 299 -1.12 3.45 -5.13
C MET A 299 -1.22 3.24 -3.61
N ILE A 300 -0.23 3.70 -2.82
CA ILE A 300 -0.28 3.62 -1.36
C ILE A 300 -1.39 4.51 -0.81
N GLN A 301 -1.46 5.75 -1.29
CA GLN A 301 -2.45 6.74 -0.85
C GLN A 301 -3.86 6.29 -1.27
N ALA A 302 -4.02 5.81 -2.50
CA ALA A 302 -5.27 5.16 -2.94
C ALA A 302 -5.65 3.96 -2.07
N GLY A 303 -4.68 3.11 -1.72
CA GLY A 303 -4.88 1.95 -0.86
C GLY A 303 -5.29 2.31 0.56
N VAL A 304 -4.77 3.40 1.13
CA VAL A 304 -5.20 3.90 2.44
C VAL A 304 -6.68 4.33 2.39
N TYR A 305 -7.08 5.07 1.35
CA TYR A 305 -8.48 5.44 1.15
C TYR A 305 -9.38 4.20 1.11
N ALA A 306 -9.04 3.23 0.25
CA ALA A 306 -9.86 2.04 0.06
C ALA A 306 -9.93 1.16 1.31
N ALA A 307 -8.81 0.97 2.02
CA ALA A 307 -8.76 0.20 3.25
C ALA A 307 -9.58 0.83 4.38
N VAL A 308 -9.47 2.16 4.55
CA VAL A 308 -10.25 2.89 5.56
C VAL A 308 -11.74 2.85 5.22
N LEU A 309 -12.11 3.06 3.95
CA LEU A 309 -13.50 2.97 3.50
C LEU A 309 -14.09 1.58 3.81
N HIS A 310 -13.36 0.51 3.54
CA HIS A 310 -13.80 -0.86 3.84
C HIS A 310 -13.92 -1.13 5.33
N TYR A 311 -12.98 -0.64 6.13
CA TYR A 311 -13.03 -0.73 7.58
C TYR A 311 -14.27 -0.04 8.16
N LEU A 312 -14.60 1.18 7.70
CA LEU A 312 -15.80 1.89 8.16
C LEU A 312 -17.09 1.18 7.76
N LYS A 313 -17.16 0.59 6.56
CA LYS A 313 -18.28 -0.29 6.14
C LYS A 313 -18.44 -1.48 7.08
N ALA A 314 -17.34 -2.08 7.54
CA ALA A 314 -17.39 -3.18 8.50
C ALA A 314 -17.83 -2.74 9.89
N VAL A 315 -17.36 -1.58 10.38
CA VAL A 315 -17.84 -0.99 11.66
C VAL A 315 -19.35 -0.74 11.61
N GLU A 316 -19.85 -0.13 10.53
CA GLU A 316 -21.29 0.09 10.34
C GLU A 316 -22.07 -1.23 10.33
N ALA A 317 -21.59 -2.24 9.60
CA ALA A 317 -22.28 -3.53 9.49
C ALA A 317 -22.28 -4.33 10.80
N VAL A 318 -21.28 -4.15 11.66
CA VAL A 318 -21.21 -4.76 12.99
C VAL A 318 -22.05 -3.97 13.99
N GLY A 319 -22.12 -2.65 13.85
CA GLY A 319 -22.75 -1.74 14.82
C GLY A 319 -21.91 -1.51 16.08
N ASP A 320 -20.65 -1.96 16.08
CA ASP A 320 -19.65 -1.70 17.11
C ASP A 320 -18.24 -1.65 16.50
N LYS A 321 -17.24 -1.34 17.33
CA LYS A 321 -15.81 -1.29 16.93
C LYS A 321 -14.97 -2.41 17.56
N ASP A 322 -15.60 -3.53 17.92
CA ASP A 322 -14.86 -4.68 18.44
C ASP A 322 -13.91 -5.20 17.34
N PRO A 323 -12.58 -5.22 17.59
CA PRO A 323 -11.60 -5.50 16.54
C PRO A 323 -11.74 -6.91 15.97
N THR A 324 -12.16 -7.89 16.79
CA THR A 324 -12.37 -9.27 16.32
C THR A 324 -13.60 -9.36 15.43
N LYS A 325 -14.73 -8.75 15.82
CA LYS A 325 -15.94 -8.72 15.00
C LYS A 325 -15.75 -7.94 13.70
N VAL A 326 -15.13 -6.75 13.79
CA VAL A 326 -14.87 -5.90 12.62
C VAL A 326 -13.95 -6.61 11.64
N MET A 327 -12.85 -7.22 12.10
CA MET A 327 -11.95 -7.97 11.22
C MET A 327 -12.63 -9.18 10.59
N ALA A 328 -13.41 -9.94 11.36
CA ALA A 328 -14.20 -11.04 10.80
C ALA A 328 -15.17 -10.53 9.73
N LYS A 329 -15.83 -9.39 9.97
CA LYS A 329 -16.76 -8.79 9.01
C LYS A 329 -16.04 -8.28 7.75
N MET A 330 -14.86 -7.68 7.89
CA MET A 330 -14.03 -7.25 6.76
C MET A 330 -13.63 -8.42 5.85
N LYS A 331 -13.37 -9.61 6.41
CA LYS A 331 -13.05 -10.84 5.68
C LYS A 331 -14.29 -11.53 5.09
N GLU A 332 -15.45 -11.38 5.72
CA GLU A 332 -16.72 -11.93 5.26
C GLU A 332 -17.29 -11.15 4.05
N MET A 333 -17.25 -9.82 4.11
CA MET A 333 -17.83 -8.99 3.06
C MET A 333 -16.90 -8.87 1.84
N PRO A 334 -17.45 -8.80 0.61
CA PRO A 334 -16.65 -8.42 -0.55
C PRO A 334 -16.13 -6.99 -0.39
N THR A 335 -14.92 -6.72 -0.88
CA THR A 335 -14.46 -5.34 -1.07
C THR A 335 -15.06 -4.80 -2.36
N ASP A 336 -15.52 -3.56 -2.35
CA ASP A 336 -15.96 -2.84 -3.55
C ASP A 336 -15.76 -1.35 -3.32
N ASP A 337 -14.87 -0.74 -4.10
CA ASP A 337 -14.48 0.66 -3.98
C ASP A 337 -14.14 1.25 -5.35
N PRO A 338 -14.22 2.59 -5.52
CA PRO A 338 -14.04 3.22 -6.84
C PRO A 338 -12.62 3.10 -7.41
N LEU A 339 -11.62 2.71 -6.60
CA LEU A 339 -10.20 2.72 -7.00
C LEU A 339 -9.68 1.32 -7.35
N PHE A 340 -10.02 0.30 -6.55
CA PHE A 340 -9.58 -1.08 -6.74
C PHE A 340 -10.71 -2.03 -7.15
N GLY A 341 -11.95 -1.53 -7.23
CA GLY A 341 -13.11 -2.32 -7.64
C GLY A 341 -13.40 -3.49 -6.71
N LYS A 342 -13.98 -4.54 -7.29
CA LYS A 342 -14.41 -5.74 -6.55
C LYS A 342 -13.24 -6.62 -6.15
N GLY A 343 -13.32 -7.18 -4.95
CA GLY A 343 -12.33 -8.09 -4.41
C GLY A 343 -12.76 -8.74 -3.10
N VAL A 344 -11.81 -9.33 -2.40
CA VAL A 344 -12.01 -9.96 -1.09
C VAL A 344 -10.77 -9.77 -0.22
N VAL A 345 -10.96 -9.80 1.11
CA VAL A 345 -9.85 -9.98 2.06
C VAL A 345 -9.76 -11.47 2.40
N ARG A 346 -8.65 -12.10 2.02
CA ARG A 346 -8.40 -13.53 2.26
C ARG A 346 -8.10 -13.83 3.72
N ALA A 347 -8.09 -15.12 4.06
CA ALA A 347 -7.81 -15.61 5.42
C ALA A 347 -6.43 -15.18 5.94
N ASP A 348 -5.42 -15.12 5.06
CA ASP A 348 -4.04 -14.67 5.34
C ASP A 348 -3.91 -13.14 5.51
N GLY A 349 -5.02 -12.41 5.38
CA GLY A 349 -5.04 -10.94 5.46
C GLY A 349 -4.75 -10.23 4.13
N ARG A 350 -4.50 -10.94 3.03
CA ARG A 350 -4.30 -10.31 1.71
C ARG A 350 -5.62 -9.83 1.13
N LYS A 351 -5.74 -8.54 0.82
CA LYS A 351 -6.80 -8.05 -0.07
C LYS A 351 -6.39 -8.31 -1.52
N THR A 352 -7.32 -8.82 -2.35
CA THR A 352 -7.06 -9.13 -3.76
C THR A 352 -7.83 -8.21 -4.72
N HIS A 353 -7.17 -7.80 -5.81
CA HIS A 353 -7.66 -6.99 -6.93
C HIS A 353 -6.72 -7.15 -8.14
N ASP A 354 -7.13 -6.70 -9.31
CA ASP A 354 -6.25 -6.72 -10.47
C ASP A 354 -5.02 -5.83 -10.25
N ALA A 355 -3.87 -6.29 -10.74
CA ALA A 355 -2.66 -5.48 -10.86
C ALA A 355 -2.43 -5.10 -12.33
N TYR A 356 -1.55 -4.15 -12.57
CA TYR A 356 -1.27 -3.62 -13.90
C TYR A 356 0.23 -3.59 -14.13
N LEU A 357 0.63 -4.10 -15.29
CA LEU A 357 1.96 -3.88 -15.83
C LEU A 357 1.90 -2.59 -16.65
N PHE A 358 2.64 -1.59 -16.23
CA PHE A 358 2.78 -0.32 -16.93
C PHE A 358 4.14 -0.22 -17.60
N ARG A 359 4.21 0.66 -18.60
CA ARG A 359 5.46 1.18 -19.13
C ARG A 359 5.45 2.69 -19.01
N VAL A 360 6.56 3.27 -18.58
CA VAL A 360 6.73 4.73 -18.59
C VAL A 360 6.79 5.23 -20.02
N LYS A 361 5.95 6.22 -20.32
CA LYS A 361 5.85 6.88 -21.63
C LYS A 361 7.16 7.54 -22.02
N LYS A 362 7.36 7.72 -23.32
CA LYS A 362 8.37 8.65 -23.83
C LYS A 362 7.87 10.10 -23.70
N PRO A 363 8.77 11.10 -23.69
CA PRO A 363 8.38 12.51 -23.63
C PRO A 363 7.37 12.93 -24.73
N ASP A 364 7.48 12.36 -25.94
CA ASP A 364 6.59 12.67 -27.07
C ASP A 364 5.22 11.98 -27.02
N GLN A 365 5.00 11.09 -26.05
CA GLN A 365 3.74 10.39 -25.81
C GLN A 365 2.94 10.95 -24.63
N SER A 366 3.52 11.89 -23.87
CA SER A 366 2.91 12.47 -22.67
C SER A 366 2.10 13.72 -23.02
N GLU A 367 0.84 13.75 -22.61
CA GLU A 367 -0.07 14.88 -22.85
C GLU A 367 -0.15 15.85 -21.65
N GLY A 368 0.57 15.57 -20.56
CA GLY A 368 0.58 16.41 -19.37
C GLY A 368 1.56 15.91 -18.30
N GLU A 369 1.84 16.76 -17.31
CA GLU A 369 2.87 16.53 -16.27
C GLU A 369 2.78 15.15 -15.59
N TRP A 370 1.57 14.65 -15.35
CA TRP A 370 1.33 13.37 -14.69
C TRP A 370 0.89 12.24 -15.64
N ASP A 371 0.81 12.52 -16.94
CA ASP A 371 0.57 11.52 -17.97
C ASP A 371 1.86 10.76 -18.28
N LEU A 372 2.18 9.81 -17.41
CA LEU A 372 3.48 9.16 -17.32
C LEU A 372 3.44 7.70 -17.76
N TYR A 373 2.28 7.02 -17.73
CA TYR A 373 2.18 5.58 -17.93
C TYR A 373 1.32 5.22 -19.14
N GLU A 374 1.74 4.15 -19.83
CA GLU A 374 0.87 3.36 -20.70
C GLU A 374 0.63 1.99 -20.07
N THR A 375 -0.59 1.47 -20.19
CA THR A 375 -0.92 0.11 -19.71
C THR A 375 -0.41 -0.91 -20.71
N VAL A 376 0.48 -1.81 -20.27
CA VAL A 376 0.99 -2.92 -21.07
C VAL A 376 0.09 -4.14 -20.94
N ALA A 377 -0.30 -4.47 -19.70
CA ALA A 377 -1.17 -5.61 -19.42
C ALA A 377 -1.92 -5.42 -18.11
N THR A 378 -3.09 -6.04 -18.01
CA THR A 378 -3.77 -6.30 -16.73
C THR A 378 -3.41 -7.70 -16.26
N ILE A 379 -3.00 -7.81 -15.00
CA ILE A 379 -2.74 -9.06 -14.30
C ILE A 379 -3.96 -9.34 -13.42
N PRO A 380 -4.81 -10.31 -13.78
CA PRO A 380 -6.01 -10.62 -13.01
C PRO A 380 -5.70 -10.97 -11.55
N ALA A 381 -6.59 -10.63 -10.63
CA ALA A 381 -6.40 -10.80 -9.19
C ALA A 381 -5.98 -12.22 -8.76
N ASP A 382 -6.46 -13.27 -9.43
CA ASP A 382 -6.11 -14.67 -9.16
C ASP A 382 -4.67 -15.04 -9.55
N LYS A 383 -4.01 -14.18 -10.35
CA LYS A 383 -2.60 -14.30 -10.78
C LYS A 383 -1.70 -13.21 -10.20
N ALA A 384 -2.26 -12.11 -9.73
CA ALA A 384 -1.51 -10.98 -9.19
C ALA A 384 -0.92 -11.27 -7.79
N PHE A 385 -1.57 -12.12 -6.99
CA PHE A 385 -1.10 -12.43 -5.63
C PHE A 385 -0.68 -13.88 -5.48
N ARG A 386 0.22 -14.07 -4.52
CA ARG A 386 0.70 -15.40 -4.13
C ARG A 386 -0.48 -16.34 -3.87
N PRO A 387 -0.47 -17.56 -4.43
CA PRO A 387 -1.44 -18.58 -4.09
C PRO A 387 -1.51 -18.78 -2.57
N LEU A 388 -2.72 -18.95 -2.04
CA LEU A 388 -2.93 -18.96 -0.59
C LEU A 388 -2.12 -20.05 0.14
N ALA A 389 -1.91 -21.19 -0.51
CA ALA A 389 -1.15 -22.33 0.02
C ALA A 389 0.36 -22.07 0.09
N ASP A 390 0.89 -21.14 -0.69
CA ASP A 390 2.34 -20.97 -0.88
C ASP A 390 2.96 -19.94 0.08
N GLY A 391 2.13 -19.30 0.92
CA GLY A 391 2.58 -18.22 1.80
C GLY A 391 3.14 -18.65 3.15
N GLY A 392 2.93 -19.90 3.58
CA GLY A 392 3.34 -20.36 4.91
C GLY A 392 2.63 -19.63 6.06
N CYS A 393 1.41 -19.14 5.81
CA CYS A 393 0.60 -18.46 6.82
C CYS A 393 -0.07 -19.48 7.76
N GLU A 394 0.18 -19.36 9.07
CA GLU A 394 -0.37 -20.27 10.09
C GLU A 394 -1.90 -20.27 10.20
N LEU A 395 -2.56 -19.24 9.65
CA LEU A 395 -4.02 -19.10 9.65
C LEU A 395 -4.69 -19.86 8.50
N VAL A 396 -3.90 -20.30 7.51
CA VAL A 396 -4.35 -21.08 6.36
C VAL A 396 -4.03 -22.54 6.65
N LYS A 397 -5.07 -23.37 6.72
CA LYS A 397 -4.96 -24.81 7.02
C LYS A 397 -4.88 -25.66 5.77
#